data_AF-A0A846YP57-F1
#
_entry.id   AF-A0A846YP57-F1
#
_cell.length_a   1.000
_cell.length_b   1.000
_cell.length_c   1.000
_cell.angle_alpha   90.00
_cell.angle_beta   90.00
_cell.angle_gamma   90.00
#
_symmetry.space_group_name_H-M   'P 1'
#
loop_
_entity.id
_entity.type
_entity.pdbx_description
1 polymer ?
#
loop_
_entity_poly.entity_id
_entity_poly.type
_entity_poly.pdbx_seq_one_letter_code
_entity_poly.pdbx_strand_id
1 'polypeptide(L)'
;MLSVALLAGAVGCGGGDAAAPPDLSAPPTNVRWQPFQGVPLPHTEQGPATETDGAATGFDHSPTGAGVAAMVHAVRLSVADDSQWSNIAAREVVPGPAKDEWAVNRVQVSISGPADPVYAPRLLGYRITEYSDERAAVDVYSEYSDSSKAVNHTTVEWFAHDWRLRLPDPESTARPIEPIGEIPSDTVKVEAPK
;
A
#
# COMPACT_ATOMS: atom_id res chain seq x y z
N MET A 1 68.92 22.86 -23.70
CA MET A 1 67.92 22.47 -24.70
C MET A 1 66.55 22.60 -24.06
N LEU A 2 65.69 23.36 -24.73
CA LEU A 2 64.30 23.67 -24.39
C LEU A 2 63.46 22.37 -24.39
N SER A 3 62.55 22.21 -23.44
CA SER A 3 61.25 21.52 -23.63
C SER A 3 60.36 21.77 -22.43
N VAL A 4 59.36 22.62 -22.64
CA VAL A 4 58.18 22.84 -21.79
C VAL A 4 57.13 21.82 -22.19
N ALA A 5 56.50 21.16 -21.22
CA ALA A 5 55.22 20.48 -21.42
C ALA A 5 54.32 20.77 -20.22
N LEU A 6 53.44 21.76 -20.41
CA LEU A 6 52.28 22.03 -19.57
C LEU A 6 51.17 21.04 -19.96
N LEU A 7 50.78 20.16 -19.05
CA LEU A 7 49.54 19.38 -19.16
C LEU A 7 48.56 19.91 -18.11
N ALA A 8 47.57 20.65 -18.60
CA ALA A 8 46.40 21.07 -17.84
C ALA A 8 45.52 19.85 -17.59
N GLY A 9 45.48 19.37 -16.35
CA GLY A 9 44.49 18.41 -15.89
C GLY A 9 43.18 19.12 -15.61
N ALA A 10 42.17 18.83 -16.42
CA ALA A 10 40.81 19.35 -16.26
C ALA A 10 40.24 18.96 -14.88
N VAL A 11 39.71 19.95 -14.17
CA VAL A 11 38.86 19.75 -12.99
C VAL A 11 37.51 19.23 -13.50
N GLY A 12 37.35 17.92 -13.54
CA GLY A 12 36.06 17.28 -13.80
C GLY A 12 35.20 17.35 -12.55
N CYS A 13 34.32 18.35 -12.44
CA CYS A 13 33.19 18.33 -11.52
C CYS A 13 32.25 17.19 -11.94
N GLY A 14 32.35 16.06 -11.25
CA GLY A 14 31.37 14.99 -11.31
C GLY A 14 30.10 15.39 -10.58
N GLY A 15 29.31 16.29 -11.17
CA GLY A 15 27.92 16.49 -10.80
C GLY A 15 27.11 15.33 -11.35
N GLY A 16 27.04 14.22 -10.60
CA GLY A 16 26.06 13.19 -10.88
C GLY A 16 24.68 13.80 -10.64
N ASP A 17 23.87 13.90 -11.68
CA ASP A 17 22.45 14.24 -11.59
C ASP A 17 21.76 13.14 -10.76
N ALA A 18 21.75 13.31 -9.43
CA ALA A 18 20.85 12.58 -8.58
C ALA A 18 19.43 13.00 -9.00
N ALA A 19 18.67 12.05 -9.55
CA ALA A 19 17.26 12.27 -9.86
C ALA A 19 16.57 12.87 -8.62
N ALA A 20 15.69 13.85 -8.84
CA ALA A 20 14.92 14.44 -7.75
C ALA A 20 14.19 13.31 -6.99
N PRO A 21 14.11 13.39 -5.65
CA PRO A 21 13.38 12.38 -4.88
C PRO A 21 11.93 12.31 -5.38
N PRO A 22 11.32 11.11 -5.39
CA PRO A 22 9.97 10.94 -5.88
C PRO A 22 8.98 11.72 -5.01
N ASP A 23 7.92 12.25 -5.63
CA ASP A 23 6.83 12.90 -4.90
C ASP A 23 5.95 11.84 -4.22
N LEU A 24 6.04 11.76 -2.89
CA LEU A 24 5.28 10.82 -2.07
C LEU A 24 3.84 11.29 -1.78
N SER A 25 3.52 12.53 -2.16
CA SER A 25 2.24 13.19 -1.89
C SER A 25 1.34 13.34 -3.11
N ALA A 26 1.80 12.88 -4.28
CA ALA A 26 1.05 12.93 -5.52
C ALA A 26 -0.24 12.08 -5.42
N PRO A 27 -1.43 12.67 -5.61
CA PRO A 27 -2.68 11.93 -5.55
C PRO A 27 -2.83 11.00 -6.76
N PRO A 28 -3.50 9.85 -6.61
CA PRO A 28 -3.84 9.00 -7.74
C PRO A 28 -4.81 9.69 -8.68
N THR A 29 -4.75 9.31 -9.95
CA THR A 29 -5.61 9.85 -11.00
C THR A 29 -6.73 8.88 -11.35
N ASN A 30 -7.79 9.39 -11.99
CA ASN A 30 -8.93 8.60 -12.46
C ASN A 30 -9.60 7.72 -11.39
N VAL A 31 -9.64 8.21 -10.14
CA VAL A 31 -10.20 7.48 -9.00
C VAL A 31 -11.67 7.17 -9.23
N ARG A 32 -11.99 5.87 -9.18
CA ARG A 32 -13.33 5.29 -9.21
C ARG A 32 -13.46 4.36 -8.03
N TRP A 33 -14.68 4.16 -7.53
CA TRP A 33 -14.92 3.32 -6.36
C TRP A 33 -15.72 2.09 -6.76
N GLN A 34 -15.25 0.90 -6.36
CA GLN A 34 -15.92 -0.37 -6.62
C GLN A 34 -16.11 -1.14 -5.31
N PRO A 35 -17.28 -1.75 -5.08
CA PRO A 35 -17.52 -2.49 -3.86
C PRO A 35 -16.76 -3.82 -3.85
N PHE A 36 -16.08 -4.12 -2.74
CA PHE A 36 -15.55 -5.45 -2.43
C PHE A 36 -16.06 -5.87 -1.04
N GLN A 37 -16.89 -6.91 -0.99
CA GLN A 37 -17.49 -7.42 0.25
C GLN A 37 -18.13 -6.33 1.14
N GLY A 38 -18.79 -5.35 0.51
CA GLY A 38 -19.46 -4.24 1.20
C GLY A 38 -18.58 -3.01 1.48
N VAL A 39 -17.27 -3.08 1.20
CA VAL A 39 -16.34 -1.95 1.38
C VAL A 39 -15.99 -1.33 0.03
N PRO A 40 -16.17 -0.01 -0.17
CA PRO A 40 -15.74 0.64 -1.40
C PRO A 40 -14.21 0.73 -1.47
N LEU A 41 -13.61 0.20 -2.53
CA LEU A 41 -12.17 0.25 -2.79
C LEU A 41 -11.84 1.15 -4.00
N PRO A 42 -10.69 1.85 -3.98
CA PRO A 42 -10.29 2.71 -5.08
C PRO A 42 -9.76 1.90 -6.27
N HIS A 43 -10.23 2.26 -7.45
CA HIS A 43 -9.66 1.91 -8.75
C HIS A 43 -9.12 3.18 -9.39
N THR A 44 -7.84 3.17 -9.70
CA THR A 44 -7.11 4.36 -10.15
C THR A 44 -6.38 4.05 -11.44
N GLU A 45 -5.77 5.06 -12.05
CA GLU A 45 -4.83 4.82 -13.15
C GLU A 45 -3.62 4.00 -12.67
N GLN A 46 -3.18 4.19 -11.42
CA GLN A 46 -2.04 3.50 -10.80
C GLN A 46 -2.37 2.11 -10.26
N GLY A 47 -3.56 1.60 -10.58
CA GLY A 47 -4.02 0.27 -10.21
C GLY A 47 -5.28 0.24 -9.32
N PRO A 48 -5.82 -0.97 -9.07
CA PRO A 48 -5.39 -2.22 -9.70
C PRO A 48 -5.78 -2.29 -11.18
N ALA A 49 -4.87 -2.78 -12.03
CA ALA A 49 -5.14 -2.98 -13.47
C ALA A 49 -5.89 -4.28 -13.76
N THR A 50 -5.78 -5.29 -12.89
CA THR A 50 -6.41 -6.60 -13.04
C THR A 50 -7.06 -7.03 -11.74
N GLU A 51 -8.28 -7.57 -11.85
CA GLU A 51 -8.95 -8.28 -10.76
C GLU A 51 -9.34 -9.67 -11.21
N THR A 52 -8.95 -10.70 -10.47
CA THR A 52 -9.23 -12.09 -10.83
C THR A 52 -9.31 -12.95 -9.59
N ASP A 53 -10.40 -13.73 -9.48
CA ASP A 53 -10.66 -14.65 -8.37
C ASP A 53 -10.59 -13.96 -6.99
N GLY A 54 -11.12 -12.73 -6.89
CA GLY A 54 -11.14 -11.92 -5.67
C GLY A 54 -9.86 -11.13 -5.41
N ALA A 55 -8.76 -11.43 -6.10
CA ALA A 55 -7.50 -10.71 -5.95
C ALA A 55 -7.39 -9.53 -6.92
N ALA A 56 -6.82 -8.41 -6.45
CA ALA A 56 -6.49 -7.21 -7.22
C ALA A 56 -4.98 -7.10 -7.40
N THR A 57 -4.50 -6.90 -8.62
CA THR A 57 -3.07 -6.87 -8.97
C THR A 57 -2.79 -5.88 -10.10
N GLY A 58 -1.52 -5.57 -10.33
CA GLY A 58 -1.06 -4.69 -11.39
C GLY A 58 -1.12 -3.24 -10.96
N PHE A 59 -0.44 -2.91 -9.87
CA PHE A 59 -0.21 -1.55 -9.43
C PHE A 59 1.06 -1.00 -10.07
N ASP A 60 1.05 0.29 -10.40
CA ASP A 60 2.22 0.95 -10.99
C ASP A 60 3.42 0.89 -10.05
N HIS A 61 4.61 0.68 -10.60
CA HIS A 61 5.87 0.72 -9.86
C HIS A 61 6.26 2.16 -9.49
N SER A 62 5.48 2.78 -8.61
CA SER A 62 5.56 4.18 -8.19
C SER A 62 5.10 4.35 -6.74
N PRO A 63 5.41 5.47 -6.07
CA PRO A 63 4.88 5.77 -4.73
C PRO A 63 3.35 5.77 -4.70
N THR A 64 2.71 6.42 -5.68
CA THR A 64 1.25 6.46 -5.76
C THR A 64 0.65 5.06 -5.91
N GLY A 65 1.25 4.20 -6.74
CA GLY A 65 0.85 2.80 -6.86
C GLY A 65 1.01 2.01 -5.56
N ALA A 66 2.11 2.22 -4.82
CA ALA A 66 2.33 1.61 -3.51
C ALA A 66 1.27 2.03 -2.48
N GLY A 67 0.91 3.32 -2.45
CA GLY A 67 -0.13 3.85 -1.57
C GLY A 67 -1.52 3.27 -1.87
N VAL A 68 -1.89 3.19 -3.15
CA VAL A 68 -3.17 2.57 -3.56
C VAL A 68 -3.17 1.08 -3.26
N ALA A 69 -2.08 0.36 -3.54
CA ALA A 69 -1.94 -1.07 -3.23
C ALA A 69 -2.13 -1.34 -1.73
N ALA A 70 -1.51 -0.52 -0.86
CA ALA A 70 -1.66 -0.63 0.58
C ALA A 70 -3.13 -0.51 1.03
N MET A 71 -3.88 0.48 0.52
CA MET A 71 -5.31 0.64 0.81
C MET A 71 -6.12 -0.58 0.35
N VAL A 72 -5.90 -1.02 -0.88
CA VAL A 72 -6.66 -2.11 -1.50
C VAL A 72 -6.40 -3.44 -0.80
N HIS A 73 -5.13 -3.81 -0.62
CA HIS A 73 -4.75 -5.09 -0.04
C HIS A 73 -5.12 -5.22 1.43
N ALA A 74 -4.98 -4.15 2.23
CA ALA A 74 -5.32 -4.18 3.64
C ALA A 74 -6.80 -4.51 3.87
N VAL A 75 -7.68 -3.87 3.08
CA VAL A 75 -9.12 -4.16 3.13
C VAL A 75 -9.43 -5.54 2.59
N ARG A 76 -8.93 -5.89 1.39
CA ARG A 76 -9.22 -7.19 0.75
C ARG A 76 -8.86 -8.35 1.65
N LEU A 77 -7.68 -8.31 2.26
CA LEU A 77 -7.22 -9.35 3.17
C LEU A 77 -8.10 -9.44 4.43
N SER A 78 -8.60 -8.30 4.93
CA SER A 78 -9.43 -8.24 6.13
C SER A 78 -10.85 -8.77 5.93
N VAL A 79 -11.47 -8.56 4.76
CA VAL A 79 -12.89 -8.87 4.54
C VAL A 79 -13.13 -9.99 3.52
N ALA A 80 -12.07 -10.60 2.99
CA ALA A 80 -12.18 -11.74 2.08
C ALA A 80 -13.03 -12.86 2.70
N ASP A 81 -13.97 -13.39 1.91
CA ASP A 81 -14.77 -14.54 2.33
C ASP A 81 -13.97 -15.86 2.26
N ASP A 82 -14.61 -16.94 2.74
CA ASP A 82 -14.02 -18.28 2.82
C ASP A 82 -13.58 -18.86 1.45
N SER A 83 -14.14 -18.36 0.33
CA SER A 83 -13.80 -18.78 -1.03
C SER A 83 -12.67 -17.96 -1.66
N GLN A 84 -12.39 -16.77 -1.14
CA GLN A 84 -11.48 -15.79 -1.76
C GLN A 84 -10.15 -15.63 -1.04
N TRP A 85 -10.13 -15.77 0.30
CA TRP A 85 -8.98 -15.35 1.11
C TRP A 85 -7.67 -16.03 0.70
N SER A 86 -7.72 -17.29 0.28
CA SER A 86 -6.52 -18.06 -0.08
C SER A 86 -5.87 -17.53 -1.36
N ASN A 87 -6.67 -17.15 -2.35
CA ASN A 87 -6.18 -16.58 -3.60
C ASN A 87 -5.71 -15.13 -3.41
N ILE A 88 -6.43 -14.34 -2.60
CA ILE A 88 -5.99 -13.00 -2.20
C ILE A 88 -4.62 -13.09 -1.51
N ALA A 89 -4.46 -13.94 -0.50
CA ALA A 89 -3.18 -14.13 0.16
C ALA A 89 -2.09 -14.62 -0.81
N ALA A 90 -2.41 -15.47 -1.77
CA ALA A 90 -1.46 -15.95 -2.78
C ALA A 90 -0.92 -14.83 -3.68
N ARG A 91 -1.77 -13.88 -4.09
CA ARG A 91 -1.46 -12.86 -5.10
C ARG A 91 -1.09 -11.50 -4.52
N GLU A 92 -1.68 -11.13 -3.38
CA GLU A 92 -1.58 -9.79 -2.79
C GLU A 92 -0.61 -9.71 -1.61
N VAL A 93 -0.17 -10.84 -1.05
CA VAL A 93 0.72 -10.87 0.12
C VAL A 93 2.09 -11.42 -0.23
N VAL A 94 3.14 -10.75 0.24
CA VAL A 94 4.53 -11.19 0.04
C VAL A 94 4.71 -12.55 0.74
N PRO A 95 5.24 -13.59 0.05
CA PRO A 95 5.52 -14.88 0.68
C PRO A 95 6.44 -14.77 1.90
N GLY A 96 6.22 -15.62 2.91
CA GLY A 96 7.07 -15.73 4.09
C GLY A 96 6.34 -16.18 5.35
N PRO A 97 7.06 -16.37 6.47
CA PRO A 97 6.50 -16.94 7.71
C PRO A 97 5.27 -16.21 8.23
N ALA A 98 5.26 -14.87 8.15
CA ALA A 98 4.12 -14.06 8.58
C ALA A 98 2.82 -14.39 7.80
N LYS A 99 2.93 -14.64 6.50
CA LYS A 99 1.81 -15.05 5.66
C LYS A 99 1.34 -16.46 6.00
N ASP A 100 2.26 -17.37 6.24
CA ASP A 100 1.95 -18.76 6.57
C ASP A 100 1.21 -18.83 7.91
N GLU A 101 1.68 -18.10 8.91
CA GLU A 101 1.01 -18.00 10.21
C GLU A 101 -0.36 -17.31 10.10
N TRP A 102 -0.45 -16.21 9.35
CA TRP A 102 -1.72 -15.56 9.08
C TRP A 102 -2.72 -16.54 8.44
N ALA A 103 -2.30 -17.39 7.50
CA ALA A 103 -3.17 -18.38 6.87
C ALA A 103 -3.66 -19.44 7.87
N VAL A 104 -2.80 -19.90 8.78
CA VAL A 104 -3.17 -20.82 9.87
C VAL A 104 -4.19 -20.21 10.83
N ASN A 105 -4.07 -18.92 11.13
CA ASN A 105 -5.05 -18.23 11.96
C ASN A 105 -6.35 -17.95 11.18
N ARG A 106 -6.26 -17.57 9.91
CA ARG A 106 -7.40 -17.21 9.06
C ARG A 106 -8.34 -18.40 8.82
N VAL A 107 -7.84 -19.64 8.75
CA VAL A 107 -8.69 -20.84 8.57
C VAL A 107 -9.58 -21.13 9.80
N GLN A 108 -9.27 -20.56 10.97
CA GLN A 108 -10.10 -20.68 12.17
C GLN A 108 -11.27 -19.68 12.19
N VAL A 109 -11.28 -18.72 11.27
CA VAL A 109 -12.31 -17.69 11.12
C VAL A 109 -13.15 -18.03 9.90
N SER A 110 -14.48 -17.99 10.03
CA SER A 110 -15.39 -18.10 8.88
C SER A 110 -16.02 -16.74 8.59
N ILE A 111 -15.86 -16.28 7.34
CA ILE A 111 -16.53 -15.11 6.81
C ILE A 111 -17.37 -15.60 5.63
N SER A 112 -18.68 -15.70 5.86
CA SER A 112 -19.65 -16.29 4.93
C SER A 112 -20.46 -15.27 4.13
N GLY A 113 -20.18 -13.98 4.31
CA GLY A 113 -20.87 -12.89 3.64
C GLY A 113 -20.14 -11.56 3.77
N PRO A 114 -20.69 -10.50 3.14
CA PRO A 114 -20.08 -9.18 3.16
C PRO A 114 -19.97 -8.62 4.59
N ALA A 115 -19.04 -7.68 4.78
CA ALA A 115 -18.90 -6.98 6.04
C ALA A 115 -20.23 -6.30 6.43
N ASP A 116 -20.60 -6.36 7.70
CA ASP A 116 -21.70 -5.54 8.22
C ASP A 116 -21.35 -4.06 7.95
N PRO A 117 -22.23 -3.29 7.29
CA PRO A 117 -21.99 -1.88 7.00
C PRO A 117 -21.62 -1.05 8.22
N VAL A 118 -22.03 -1.46 9.43
CA VAL A 118 -21.66 -0.79 10.69
C VAL A 118 -20.15 -0.86 10.94
N TYR A 119 -19.47 -1.94 10.50
CA TYR A 119 -18.04 -2.17 10.69
C TYR A 119 -17.20 -1.91 9.42
N ALA A 120 -17.85 -1.66 8.28
CA ALA A 120 -17.17 -1.36 7.02
C ALA A 120 -16.46 0.01 7.10
N PRO A 121 -15.12 0.08 6.90
CA PRO A 121 -14.41 1.34 6.94
C PRO A 121 -14.69 2.17 5.68
N ARG A 122 -14.87 3.49 5.86
CA ARG A 122 -14.74 4.48 4.79
C ARG A 122 -13.28 4.87 4.66
N LEU A 123 -12.63 4.46 3.58
CA LEU A 123 -11.25 4.85 3.28
C LEU A 123 -11.18 6.36 3.02
N LEU A 124 -10.21 7.03 3.65
CA LEU A 124 -10.01 8.48 3.55
C LEU A 124 -8.79 8.86 2.71
N GLY A 125 -7.78 8.00 2.69
CA GLY A 125 -6.52 8.26 2.02
C GLY A 125 -5.36 7.52 2.66
N TYR A 126 -4.16 7.91 2.27
CA TYR A 126 -2.92 7.31 2.76
C TYR A 126 -1.82 8.34 2.96
N ARG A 127 -0.78 7.96 3.69
CA ARG A 127 0.49 8.69 3.76
C ARG A 127 1.64 7.69 3.64
N ILE A 128 2.56 7.95 2.73
CA ILE A 128 3.79 7.16 2.60
C ILE A 128 4.82 7.74 3.56
N THR A 129 5.21 6.96 4.57
CA THR A 129 6.16 7.39 5.62
C THR A 129 7.60 7.06 5.26
N GLU A 130 7.79 5.98 4.49
CA GLU A 130 9.08 5.56 3.94
C GLU A 130 8.87 4.99 2.54
N TYR A 131 9.80 5.28 1.62
CA TYR A 131 9.72 4.77 0.25
C TYR A 131 11.10 4.43 -0.31
N SER A 132 11.13 3.31 -1.03
CA SER A 132 12.16 2.90 -1.97
C SER A 132 11.45 2.18 -3.12
N ASP A 133 12.15 1.95 -4.23
CA ASP A 133 11.57 1.21 -5.35
C ASP A 133 11.21 -0.25 -4.96
N GLU A 134 11.75 -0.82 -3.89
CA GLU A 134 11.43 -2.19 -3.48
C GLU A 134 10.44 -2.28 -2.32
N ARG A 135 10.16 -1.17 -1.62
CA ARG A 135 9.41 -1.18 -0.37
C ARG A 135 8.84 0.19 -0.03
N ALA A 136 7.60 0.22 0.47
CA ALA A 136 6.98 1.40 1.04
C ALA A 136 6.30 1.09 2.38
N ALA A 137 6.50 1.96 3.37
CA ALA A 137 5.69 2.01 4.58
C ALA A 137 4.55 3.02 4.38
N VAL A 138 3.32 2.58 4.61
CA VAL A 138 2.11 3.34 4.27
C VAL A 138 1.13 3.33 5.44
N ASP A 139 0.79 4.51 5.92
CA ASP A 139 -0.33 4.73 6.82
C ASP A 139 -1.61 4.84 6.00
N VAL A 140 -2.58 3.95 6.23
CA VAL A 140 -3.90 3.98 5.59
C VAL A 140 -4.92 4.51 6.60
N TYR A 141 -5.66 5.55 6.22
CA TYR A 141 -6.61 6.21 7.11
C TYR A 141 -8.05 5.85 6.77
N SER A 142 -8.82 5.54 7.81
CA SER A 142 -10.22 5.13 7.70
C SER A 142 -11.11 5.85 8.70
N GLU A 143 -12.38 5.98 8.36
CA GLU A 143 -13.47 6.44 9.23
C GLU A 143 -14.55 5.35 9.32
N TYR A 144 -15.13 5.17 10.50
CA TYR A 144 -16.18 4.20 10.75
C TYR A 144 -17.55 4.88 10.92
N SER A 145 -18.61 4.07 10.98
CA SER A 145 -20.00 4.54 11.07
C SER A 145 -20.29 5.40 12.31
N ASP A 146 -19.54 5.18 13.41
CA ASP A 146 -19.59 5.96 14.64
C ASP A 146 -18.74 7.25 14.59
N SER A 147 -18.23 7.60 13.41
CA SER A 147 -17.31 8.74 13.14
C SER A 147 -15.91 8.60 13.74
N SER A 148 -15.60 7.47 14.41
CA SER A 148 -14.25 7.18 14.88
C SER A 148 -13.30 7.03 13.68
N LYS A 149 -12.03 7.36 13.90
CA LYS A 149 -10.98 7.29 12.88
C LYS A 149 -9.85 6.42 13.35
N ALA A 150 -9.25 5.71 12.41
CA ALA A 150 -8.09 4.89 12.67
C ALA A 150 -7.04 5.07 11.58
N VAL A 151 -5.80 4.83 11.98
CA VAL A 151 -4.69 4.60 11.06
C VAL A 151 -4.35 3.12 11.09
N ASN A 152 -4.13 2.54 9.91
CA ASN A 152 -3.57 1.21 9.73
C ASN A 152 -2.15 1.36 9.17
N HIS A 153 -1.15 0.98 9.96
CA HIS A 153 0.26 0.97 9.60
C HIS A 153 0.57 -0.28 8.78
N THR A 154 0.79 -0.06 7.48
CA THR A 154 1.03 -1.14 6.53
C THR A 154 2.41 -1.02 5.90
N THR A 155 2.86 -2.11 5.29
CA THR A 155 4.04 -2.13 4.44
C THR A 155 3.67 -2.86 3.17
N VAL A 156 4.09 -2.32 2.02
CA VAL A 156 4.06 -3.03 0.75
C VAL A 156 5.48 -3.21 0.21
N GLU A 157 5.72 -4.32 -0.49
CA GLU A 157 7.00 -4.61 -1.15
C GLU A 157 6.76 -4.90 -2.63
N TRP A 158 7.70 -4.47 -3.46
CA TRP A 158 7.69 -4.77 -4.88
C TRP A 158 8.12 -6.22 -5.07
N PHE A 159 7.17 -7.11 -5.32
CA PHE A 159 7.40 -8.53 -5.43
C PHE A 159 6.65 -9.11 -6.62
N ALA A 160 7.38 -9.82 -7.48
CA ALA A 160 6.84 -10.44 -8.68
C ALA A 160 6.09 -9.44 -9.58
N HIS A 161 6.69 -8.26 -9.80
CA HIS A 161 6.18 -7.18 -10.67
C HIS A 161 4.88 -6.54 -10.18
N ASP A 162 4.68 -6.52 -8.86
CA ASP A 162 3.53 -5.87 -8.24
C ASP A 162 3.85 -5.39 -6.83
N TRP A 163 3.11 -4.40 -6.34
CA TRP A 163 3.14 -4.04 -4.92
C TRP A 163 2.30 -5.03 -4.13
N ARG A 164 2.91 -5.73 -3.16
CA ARG A 164 2.21 -6.71 -2.32
C ARG A 164 2.33 -6.35 -0.86
N LEU A 165 1.28 -6.61 -0.10
CA LEU A 165 1.25 -6.37 1.34
C LEU A 165 2.25 -7.29 2.06
N ARG A 166 3.16 -6.70 2.83
CA ARG A 166 3.97 -7.41 3.81
C ARG A 166 3.25 -7.41 5.14
N LEU A 167 2.91 -8.60 5.62
CA LEU A 167 2.35 -8.75 6.95
C LEU A 167 3.42 -8.46 8.02
N PRO A 168 3.02 -7.89 9.17
CA PRO A 168 3.93 -7.69 10.29
C PRO A 168 4.61 -8.99 10.70
N ASP A 169 5.84 -8.88 11.19
CA ASP A 169 6.51 -10.00 11.86
C ASP A 169 5.60 -10.50 13.01
N PRO A 170 5.29 -11.79 13.11
CA PRO A 170 4.49 -12.34 14.20
C PRO A 170 5.04 -12.06 15.60
N GLU A 171 6.36 -11.88 15.72
CA GLU A 171 7.02 -11.54 16.98
C GLU A 171 6.99 -10.03 17.27
N SER A 172 6.49 -9.21 16.33
CA SER A 172 6.38 -7.77 16.51
C SER A 172 5.29 -7.42 17.54
N THR A 173 5.64 -6.54 18.47
CA THR A 173 4.67 -5.95 19.41
C THR A 173 4.06 -4.63 18.90
N ALA A 174 4.39 -4.21 17.68
CA ALA A 174 3.84 -3.00 17.09
C ALA A 174 2.33 -3.16 16.86
N ARG A 175 1.55 -2.11 17.11
CA ARG A 175 0.12 -2.11 16.83
C ARG A 175 -0.08 -1.79 15.35
N PRO A 176 -0.67 -2.68 14.55
CA PRO A 176 -0.90 -2.37 13.14
C PRO A 176 -2.03 -1.35 12.97
N ILE A 177 -2.96 -1.23 13.92
CA ILE A 177 -4.09 -0.30 13.85
C ILE A 177 -4.20 0.48 15.15
N GLU A 178 -4.35 1.80 15.03
CA GLU A 178 -4.47 2.72 16.16
C GLU A 178 -5.61 3.74 15.95
N PRO A 179 -6.37 4.10 17.00
CA PRO A 179 -7.36 5.16 16.90
C PRO A 179 -6.67 6.53 16.84
N ILE A 180 -7.23 7.44 16.04
CA ILE A 180 -6.71 8.81 15.89
C ILE A 180 -7.83 9.83 16.08
N GLY A 181 -7.50 10.99 16.64
CA GLY A 181 -8.44 12.10 16.78
C GLY A 181 -8.63 12.90 15.49
N GLU A 182 -7.57 13.03 14.69
CA GLU A 182 -7.53 13.86 13.49
C GLU A 182 -6.69 13.20 12.39
N ILE A 183 -7.04 13.47 11.14
CA ILE A 183 -6.29 13.01 9.96
C ILE A 183 -5.14 14.00 9.72
N PRO A 184 -3.89 13.53 9.60
CA PRO A 184 -2.75 14.38 9.29
C PRO A 184 -2.97 15.23 8.04
N SER A 185 -2.48 16.48 8.05
CA SER A 185 -2.68 17.41 6.93
C SER A 185 -1.90 17.04 5.67
N ASP A 186 -0.87 16.21 5.81
CA ASP A 186 -0.02 15.68 4.75
C ASP A 186 -0.56 14.36 4.14
N THR A 187 -1.76 13.92 4.53
CA THR A 187 -2.43 12.76 3.93
C THR A 187 -2.78 13.02 2.45
N VAL A 188 -2.41 12.08 1.59
CA VAL A 188 -2.91 12.00 0.22
C VAL A 188 -4.37 11.58 0.27
N LYS A 189 -5.26 12.53 -0.01
CA LYS A 189 -6.71 12.32 0.08
C LYS A 189 -7.22 11.44 -1.06
N VAL A 190 -7.82 10.31 -0.69
CA VAL A 190 -8.50 9.38 -1.59
C VAL A 190 -9.78 8.96 -0.88
N GLU A 191 -10.72 9.90 -0.80
CA GLU A 191 -11.91 9.75 0.03
C GLU A 191 -12.99 8.93 -0.67
N ALA A 192 -13.39 7.82 -0.03
CA ALA A 192 -14.53 7.03 -0.45
C ALA A 192 -15.83 7.85 -0.34
N PRO A 193 -16.79 7.65 -1.24
CA PRO A 193 -18.09 8.31 -1.15
C PRO A 193 -18.78 7.98 0.18
N LYS A 194 -19.60 8.93 0.65
CA LYS A 194 -20.48 8.72 1.81
C LYS A 194 -21.71 7.91 1.42
#